data_AF-A0A9N7N3I0-F1
#
_entry.id   AF-A0A9N7N3I0-F1
#
_cell.length_a   1.000
_cell.length_b   1.000
_cell.length_c   1.000
_cell.angle_alpha   90.00
_cell.angle_beta   90.00
_cell.angle_gamma   90.00
#
_symmetry.space_group_name_H-M   'P 1'
#
loop_
_entity.id
_entity.type
_entity.pdbx_description
1 polymer ?
#
loop_
_entity_poly.entity_id
_entity_poly.type
_entity_poly.pdbx_seq_one_letter_code
_entity_poly.pdbx_strand_id
1 'polypeptide(L)'
;VEKQLGKSIKSLRSDRGGEYLSNEFRNYLTDNGITCQLTAPGTPQQNGVAERMNKTLMEMVRAMMSYSSLPDSFWGYALEMAVYILNRVPSKSVPSTPSELWSGHIPSVRHLRIWGNAAHVLRTDTDKLEPRSEVRLFVGYPKEMKGGLFYRPEDQKVIVSMNARFLEEDYVLDHKPSSRHVLEELKGVSTSIPSALVTPQSTATRIADDAPKQVVPRRSGRVVRQPERFMGLGQSFEDIPDVLESDPWTYNEALKYRDAESWQKAMKSEIESMDTNQVWDLVEPPSGVRAIGCKWVYKRKREADWKVETFKSRLVAKGYTQKEGIDYEETFSPVAMLKSIRILLTVAAHMDYEIWQMDVKTAFLNGNLDEDIYMQQQEGFIAKGQEHL
;
A
#
# COMPACT_ATOMS: atom_id res chain seq x y z
N VAL A 1 -16.32 26.70 -0.81
CA VAL A 1 -16.61 25.47 -1.56
C VAL A 1 -18.10 25.10 -1.56
N GLU A 2 -18.80 25.13 -0.42
CA GLU A 2 -20.25 24.84 -0.37
C GLU A 2 -21.09 25.75 -1.28
N LYS A 3 -20.82 27.07 -1.23
CA LYS A 3 -21.46 28.06 -2.13
C LYS A 3 -21.05 27.94 -3.60
N GLN A 4 -19.91 27.31 -3.90
CA GLN A 4 -19.40 27.16 -5.27
C GLN A 4 -20.04 25.98 -6.00
N LEU A 5 -20.42 24.92 -5.28
CA LEU A 5 -20.92 23.66 -5.86
C LEU A 5 -22.32 23.27 -5.39
N GLY A 6 -22.92 24.03 -4.47
CA GLY A 6 -24.22 23.70 -3.88
C GLY A 6 -24.22 22.41 -3.05
N LYS A 7 -23.03 21.88 -2.72
CA LYS A 7 -22.85 20.65 -1.94
C LYS A 7 -22.35 21.03 -0.54
N SER A 8 -23.19 20.82 0.47
CA SER A 8 -22.82 21.01 1.88
C SER A 8 -22.31 19.71 2.50
N ILE A 9 -21.44 19.84 3.50
CA ILE A 9 -20.97 18.69 4.28
C ILE A 9 -22.10 18.25 5.19
N LYS A 10 -22.56 17.00 5.07
CA LYS A 10 -23.66 16.46 5.89
C LYS A 10 -23.19 15.79 7.17
N SER A 11 -22.01 15.18 7.13
CA SER A 11 -21.47 14.42 8.25
C SER A 11 -19.96 14.47 8.25
N LEU A 12 -19.39 14.65 9.44
CA LEU A 12 -17.96 14.64 9.69
C LEU A 12 -17.65 13.46 10.60
N ARG A 13 -16.69 12.63 10.21
CA ARG A 13 -16.13 11.59 11.08
C ARG A 13 -14.71 11.98 11.46
N SER A 14 -14.43 12.05 12.75
CA SER A 14 -13.10 12.37 13.28
C SER A 14 -12.75 11.44 14.44
N ASP A 15 -11.48 11.43 14.81
CA ASP A 15 -11.06 10.83 16.07
C ASP A 15 -11.46 11.72 17.27
N ARG A 16 -11.04 11.29 18.46
CA ARG A 16 -11.24 12.04 19.71
C ARG A 16 -10.07 12.99 20.01
N GLY A 17 -9.41 13.51 18.98
CA GLY A 17 -8.40 14.56 19.14
C GLY A 17 -8.99 15.76 19.87
N GLY A 18 -8.18 16.41 20.74
CA GLY A 18 -8.65 17.48 21.61
C GLY A 18 -9.31 18.65 20.86
N GLU A 19 -8.83 18.94 19.64
CA GLU A 19 -9.38 19.97 18.74
C GLU A 19 -10.83 19.67 18.32
N TYR A 20 -11.14 18.41 18.00
CA TYR A 20 -12.49 17.97 17.61
C TYR A 20 -13.45 17.85 18.80
N LEU A 21 -12.93 17.91 20.02
CA LEU A 21 -13.70 17.88 21.26
C LEU A 21 -14.03 19.27 21.81
N SER A 22 -13.53 20.36 21.20
CA SER A 22 -13.85 21.71 21.67
C SER A 22 -15.36 22.02 21.52
N ASN A 23 -15.90 22.76 22.50
CA ASN A 23 -17.30 23.17 22.47
C ASN A 23 -17.58 24.15 21.32
N GLU A 24 -16.61 25.02 21.00
CA GLU A 24 -16.70 25.95 19.87
C GLU A 24 -16.87 25.21 18.55
N PHE A 25 -16.07 24.17 18.33
CA PHE A 25 -16.16 23.36 17.11
C PHE A 25 -17.48 22.58 17.03
N ARG A 26 -17.94 22.02 18.16
CA ARG A 26 -19.25 21.34 18.22
C ARG A 26 -20.42 22.29 17.95
N ASN A 27 -20.37 23.50 18.50
CA ASN A 27 -21.40 24.51 18.26
C ASN A 27 -21.42 24.88 16.77
N TYR A 28 -20.25 25.12 16.18
CA TYR A 28 -20.14 25.37 14.74
C TYR A 28 -20.74 24.24 13.89
N LEU A 29 -20.41 22.98 14.19
CA LEU A 29 -20.99 21.84 13.46
C LEU A 29 -22.50 21.77 13.62
N THR A 30 -23.03 22.04 14.81
CA THR A 30 -24.47 22.04 15.10
C THR A 30 -25.19 23.18 14.37
N ASP A 31 -24.62 24.39 14.39
CA ASP A 31 -25.15 25.58 13.73
C ASP A 31 -25.20 25.41 12.20
N ASN A 32 -24.24 24.67 11.63
CA ASN A 32 -24.22 24.34 10.20
C ASN A 32 -24.96 23.04 9.86
N GLY A 33 -25.61 22.39 10.83
CA GLY A 33 -26.38 21.15 10.62
C GLY A 33 -25.53 19.93 10.24
N ILE A 34 -24.25 19.90 10.62
CA ILE A 34 -23.30 18.84 10.30
C ILE A 34 -23.27 17.80 11.41
N THR A 35 -23.59 16.55 11.09
CA THR A 35 -23.54 15.45 12.07
C THR A 35 -22.09 15.06 12.39
N CYS A 36 -21.68 15.20 13.64
CA CYS A 36 -20.36 14.76 14.11
C CYS A 36 -20.36 13.30 14.59
N GLN A 37 -19.51 12.46 14.00
CA GLN A 37 -19.30 11.06 14.38
C GLN A 37 -17.89 10.88 14.92
N LEU A 38 -17.76 10.61 16.22
CA LEU A 38 -16.46 10.34 16.84
C LEU A 38 -16.15 8.84 16.79
N THR A 39 -14.92 8.49 16.43
CA THR A 39 -14.49 7.09 16.49
C THR A 39 -14.41 6.59 17.94
N ALA A 40 -14.56 5.27 18.11
CA ALA A 40 -14.39 4.65 19.41
C ALA A 40 -12.92 4.77 19.88
N PRO A 41 -12.66 4.89 21.20
CA PRO A 41 -11.30 4.91 21.72
C PRO A 41 -10.54 3.63 21.35
N GLY A 42 -9.29 3.79 20.90
CA GLY A 42 -8.42 2.65 20.59
C GLY A 42 -8.78 1.87 19.32
N THR A 43 -9.68 2.37 18.46
CA THR A 43 -10.03 1.73 17.18
C THR A 43 -9.56 2.56 15.98
N PRO A 44 -8.24 2.58 15.66
CA PRO A 44 -7.71 3.33 14.52
C PRO A 44 -8.30 2.88 13.17
N GLN A 45 -8.79 1.63 13.09
CA GLN A 45 -9.37 1.07 11.87
C GLN A 45 -10.58 1.86 11.36
N GLN A 46 -11.32 2.54 12.25
CA GLN A 46 -12.47 3.37 11.88
C GLN A 46 -12.06 4.63 11.10
N ASN A 47 -10.81 5.08 11.24
CA ASN A 47 -10.23 6.23 10.53
C ASN A 47 -9.32 5.82 9.35
N GLY A 48 -9.32 4.54 8.97
CA GLY A 48 -8.37 4.00 8.00
C GLY A 48 -8.42 4.64 6.59
N VAL A 49 -9.52 5.33 6.22
CA VAL A 49 -9.59 6.06 4.95
C VAL A 49 -8.70 7.30 4.98
N ALA A 50 -8.80 8.12 6.03
CA ALA A 50 -7.98 9.31 6.20
C ALA A 50 -6.50 8.94 6.42
N GLU A 51 -6.24 7.91 7.24
CA GLU A 51 -4.88 7.42 7.48
C GLU A 51 -4.19 6.95 6.19
N ARG A 52 -4.89 6.18 5.35
CA ARG A 52 -4.35 5.76 4.05
C ARG A 52 -4.09 6.93 3.12
N MET A 53 -4.97 7.93 3.10
CA MET A 53 -4.77 9.13 2.29
C MET A 53 -3.53 9.91 2.76
N ASN A 54 -3.39 10.13 4.07
CA ASN A 54 -2.23 10.82 4.66
C ASN A 54 -0.94 10.06 4.37
N LYS A 55 -0.94 8.73 4.48
CA LYS A 55 0.21 7.89 4.11
C LYS A 55 0.59 8.07 2.63
N THR A 56 -0.40 8.02 1.73
CA THR A 56 -0.17 8.19 0.28
C THR A 56 0.42 9.57 -0.03
N LEU A 57 -0.11 10.63 0.58
CA LEU A 57 0.39 11.98 0.41
C LEU A 57 1.84 12.12 0.88
N MET A 58 2.15 11.61 2.08
CA MET A 58 3.51 11.69 2.62
C MET A 58 4.51 10.84 1.83
N GLU A 59 4.11 9.69 1.29
CA GLU A 59 4.95 8.90 0.39
C GLU A 59 5.25 9.65 -0.92
N MET A 60 4.28 10.37 -1.49
CA MET A 60 4.51 11.21 -2.66
C MET A 60 5.42 12.39 -2.33
N VAL A 61 5.23 13.06 -1.19
CA VAL A 61 6.11 14.15 -0.73
C VAL A 61 7.55 13.65 -0.59
N ARG A 62 7.76 12.50 0.08
CA ARG A 62 9.09 11.90 0.22
C ARG A 62 9.73 11.62 -1.14
N ALA A 63 8.97 11.06 -2.08
CA ALA A 63 9.46 10.80 -3.42
C ALA A 63 9.85 12.11 -4.14
N MET A 64 9.00 13.13 -4.11
CA MET A 64 9.28 14.44 -4.72
C MET A 64 10.52 15.10 -4.12
N MET A 65 10.61 15.14 -2.79
CA MET A 65 11.75 15.70 -2.06
C MET A 65 13.05 14.97 -2.41
N SER A 66 13.03 13.63 -2.40
CA SER A 66 14.20 12.79 -2.71
C SER A 66 14.74 12.98 -4.13
N TYR A 67 13.87 13.33 -5.08
CA TYR A 67 14.24 13.55 -6.47
C TYR A 67 14.67 15.01 -6.74
N SER A 68 14.46 15.92 -5.81
CA SER A 68 14.78 17.34 -5.97
C SER A 68 16.06 17.72 -5.23
N SER A 69 16.66 18.84 -5.64
CA SER A 69 17.71 19.53 -4.87
C SER A 69 17.15 20.58 -3.91
N LEU A 70 15.83 20.62 -3.70
CA LEU A 70 15.18 21.62 -2.85
C LEU A 70 15.35 21.29 -1.35
N PRO A 71 15.49 22.30 -0.47
CA PRO A 71 15.59 22.08 0.97
C PRO A 71 14.30 21.50 1.57
N ASP A 72 14.43 20.74 2.67
CA ASP A 72 13.31 20.12 3.41
C ASP A 72 12.22 21.12 3.85
N SER A 73 12.54 22.41 4.00
CA SER A 73 11.56 23.46 4.29
C SER A 73 10.46 23.59 3.23
N PHE A 74 10.68 23.07 2.01
CA PHE A 74 9.73 23.11 0.90
C PHE A 74 8.70 21.96 0.92
N TRP A 75 8.71 21.10 1.93
CA TRP A 75 7.78 19.96 2.04
C TRP A 75 6.31 20.37 1.92
N GLY A 76 5.94 21.57 2.39
CA GLY A 76 4.59 22.11 2.26
C GLY A 76 4.17 22.34 0.81
N TYR A 77 5.06 22.86 -0.04
CA TYR A 77 4.82 23.02 -1.47
C TYR A 77 4.75 21.67 -2.19
N ALA A 78 5.61 20.72 -1.80
CA ALA A 78 5.53 19.35 -2.30
C ALA A 78 4.19 18.69 -1.94
N LEU A 79 3.67 18.93 -0.72
CA LEU A 79 2.36 18.42 -0.30
C LEU A 79 1.23 19.03 -1.14
N GLU A 80 1.24 20.35 -1.37
CA GLU A 80 0.26 20.99 -2.24
C GLU A 80 0.30 20.43 -3.66
N MET A 81 1.50 20.17 -4.21
CA MET A 81 1.66 19.53 -5.51
C MET A 81 1.15 18.08 -5.51
N ALA A 82 1.43 17.29 -4.47
CA ALA A 82 0.94 15.92 -4.34
C ALA A 82 -0.59 15.87 -4.33
N VAL A 83 -1.23 16.76 -3.56
CA VAL A 83 -2.70 16.93 -3.55
C VAL A 83 -3.20 17.37 -4.93
N TYR A 84 -2.51 18.30 -5.58
CA TYR A 84 -2.87 18.79 -6.91
C TYR A 84 -2.88 17.68 -7.97
N ILE A 85 -1.89 16.79 -7.94
CA ILE A 85 -1.76 15.63 -8.82
C ILE A 85 -2.85 14.59 -8.49
N LEU A 86 -2.98 14.17 -7.23
CA LEU A 86 -3.93 13.11 -6.86
C LEU A 86 -5.38 13.47 -7.22
N ASN A 87 -5.73 14.75 -7.14
CA ASN A 87 -7.07 15.21 -7.53
C ASN A 87 -7.33 15.14 -9.05
N ARG A 88 -6.28 15.04 -9.89
CA ARG A 88 -6.37 15.02 -11.36
C ARG A 88 -6.01 13.69 -12.00
N VAL A 89 -5.57 12.73 -11.20
CA VAL A 89 -5.24 11.37 -11.66
C VAL A 89 -6.39 10.43 -11.37
N PRO A 90 -6.70 9.46 -12.25
CA PRO A 90 -7.72 8.44 -11.97
C PRO A 90 -7.38 7.64 -10.71
N SER A 91 -8.36 7.47 -9.82
CA SER A 91 -8.20 6.67 -8.61
C SER A 91 -9.00 5.37 -8.73
N LYS A 92 -8.50 4.26 -8.19
CA LYS A 92 -9.20 2.97 -8.23
C LYS A 92 -10.57 3.01 -7.51
N SER A 93 -10.74 3.94 -6.57
CA SER A 93 -11.97 4.08 -5.80
C SER A 93 -13.11 4.74 -6.58
N VAL A 94 -12.82 5.39 -7.71
CA VAL A 94 -13.79 6.17 -8.48
C VAL A 94 -13.62 5.93 -9.98
N PRO A 95 -14.69 5.94 -10.78
CA PRO A 95 -14.59 5.67 -12.22
C PRO A 95 -13.87 6.80 -12.99
N SER A 96 -13.79 8.00 -12.41
CA SER A 96 -13.20 9.20 -13.02
C SER A 96 -12.26 9.92 -12.04
N THR A 97 -11.73 11.09 -12.40
CA THR A 97 -10.80 11.82 -11.52
C THR A 97 -11.57 12.50 -10.36
N PRO A 98 -10.98 12.62 -9.15
CA PRO A 98 -11.65 13.31 -8.05
C PRO A 98 -12.08 14.75 -8.40
N SER A 99 -11.26 15.48 -9.15
CA SER A 99 -11.57 16.83 -9.62
C SER A 99 -12.73 16.86 -10.61
N GLU A 100 -12.87 15.83 -11.45
CA GLU A 100 -13.99 15.71 -12.39
C GLU A 100 -15.30 15.39 -11.64
N LEU A 101 -15.28 14.48 -10.67
CA LEU A 101 -16.45 14.23 -9.82
C LEU A 101 -16.83 15.47 -8.99
N TRP A 102 -15.84 16.28 -8.62
CA TRP A 102 -16.04 17.47 -7.82
C TRP A 102 -16.62 18.64 -8.64
N SER A 103 -16.00 18.93 -9.79
CA SER A 103 -16.29 20.12 -10.62
C SER A 103 -17.18 19.84 -11.84
N GLY A 104 -17.40 18.57 -12.19
CA GLY A 104 -18.09 18.14 -13.40
C GLY A 104 -17.26 18.29 -14.69
N HIS A 105 -16.04 18.81 -14.61
CA HIS A 105 -15.19 19.07 -15.77
C HIS A 105 -13.94 18.18 -15.74
N ILE A 106 -13.59 17.59 -16.88
CA ILE A 106 -12.37 16.79 -17.03
C ILE A 106 -11.16 17.72 -16.90
N PRO A 107 -10.30 17.54 -15.88
CA PRO A 107 -9.13 18.39 -15.71
C PRO A 107 -8.09 18.09 -16.80
N SER A 108 -7.52 19.14 -17.40
CA SER A 108 -6.32 18.99 -18.23
C SER A 108 -5.12 18.62 -17.35
N VAL A 109 -4.29 17.70 -17.82
CA VAL A 109 -3.02 17.29 -17.19
C VAL A 109 -1.79 17.69 -18.02
N ARG A 110 -1.98 18.32 -19.19
CA ARG A 110 -0.89 18.66 -20.12
C ARG A 110 0.11 19.66 -19.56
N HIS A 111 -0.31 20.46 -18.59
CA HIS A 111 0.52 21.48 -17.94
C HIS A 111 1.31 20.94 -16.75
N LEU A 112 1.10 19.68 -16.35
CA LEU A 112 1.87 19.04 -15.28
C LEU A 112 3.35 19.00 -15.67
N ARG A 113 4.21 19.38 -14.73
CA ARG A 113 5.66 19.46 -14.88
C ARG A 113 6.33 18.78 -13.69
N ILE A 114 7.59 18.37 -13.88
CA ILE A 114 8.39 17.72 -12.84
C ILE A 114 8.64 18.71 -11.70
N TRP A 115 8.25 18.33 -10.48
CA TRP A 115 8.50 19.14 -9.29
C TRP A 115 9.99 19.20 -8.97
N GLY A 116 10.50 20.38 -8.62
CA GLY A 116 11.92 20.62 -8.38
C GLY A 116 12.76 20.89 -9.64
N ASN A 117 12.17 20.79 -10.84
CA ASN A 117 12.91 21.02 -12.08
C ASN A 117 13.32 22.49 -12.26
N ALA A 118 14.50 22.71 -12.85
CA ALA A 118 14.95 24.01 -13.30
C ALA A 118 14.15 24.51 -14.52
N ALA A 119 13.82 25.79 -14.52
CA ALA A 119 13.15 26.46 -15.62
C ALA A 119 13.71 27.86 -15.83
N HIS A 120 13.84 28.27 -17.09
CA HIS A 120 14.12 29.65 -17.46
C HIS A 120 12.85 30.48 -17.40
N VAL A 121 12.78 31.38 -16.43
CA VAL A 121 11.67 32.30 -16.21
C VAL A 121 12.03 33.67 -16.80
N LEU A 122 11.13 34.26 -17.58
CA LEU A 122 11.33 35.59 -18.17
C LEU A 122 11.32 36.68 -17.06
N ARG A 123 12.32 37.58 -17.07
CA ARG A 123 12.34 38.79 -16.23
C ARG A 123 11.35 39.81 -16.80
N THR A 124 10.58 40.46 -15.92
CA THR A 124 9.66 41.53 -16.31
C THR A 124 10.39 42.86 -16.51
N ASP A 125 11.43 43.12 -15.71
CA ASP A 125 12.23 44.34 -15.77
C ASP A 125 13.63 43.99 -16.30
N THR A 126 13.93 44.40 -17.53
CA THR A 126 15.26 44.17 -18.14
C THR A 126 15.72 45.44 -18.84
N ASP A 127 16.96 45.84 -18.57
CA ASP A 127 17.67 46.80 -19.40
C ASP A 127 18.12 46.14 -20.71
N LYS A 128 18.39 46.95 -21.74
CA LYS A 128 18.68 46.48 -23.13
C LYS A 128 19.77 45.41 -23.27
N LEU A 129 20.65 45.25 -22.26
CA LEU A 129 21.83 44.36 -22.30
C LEU A 129 21.78 43.22 -21.28
N GLU A 130 20.82 43.21 -20.35
CA GLU A 130 20.74 42.14 -19.34
C GLU A 130 20.10 40.86 -19.89
N PRO A 131 20.47 39.68 -19.34
CA PRO A 131 19.83 38.43 -19.70
C PRO A 131 18.32 38.49 -19.40
N ARG A 132 17.52 38.21 -20.44
CA ARG A 132 16.06 38.31 -20.38
C ARG A 132 15.38 37.21 -19.58
N SER A 133 16.08 36.13 -19.28
CA SER A 133 15.56 35.01 -18.52
C SER A 133 16.53 34.61 -17.42
N GLU A 134 15.98 34.02 -16.37
CA GLU A 134 16.76 33.51 -15.26
C GLU A 134 16.35 32.09 -14.91
N VAL A 135 17.30 31.29 -14.46
CA VAL A 135 17.01 29.95 -13.97
C VAL A 135 16.36 30.05 -12.57
N ARG A 136 15.27 29.31 -12.39
CA ARG A 136 14.57 29.13 -11.12
C ARG A 136 14.02 27.70 -11.02
N LEU A 137 13.85 27.20 -9.81
CA LEU A 137 13.33 25.86 -9.53
C LEU A 137 11.81 25.89 -9.42
N PHE A 138 11.13 24.96 -10.09
CA PHE A 138 9.68 24.86 -10.09
C PHE A 138 9.18 24.20 -8.78
N VAL A 139 8.30 24.90 -8.05
CA VAL A 139 7.81 24.44 -6.74
C VAL A 139 6.30 24.16 -6.69
N GLY A 140 5.54 24.46 -7.76
CA GLY A 140 4.11 24.11 -7.84
C GLY A 140 3.27 25.11 -8.63
N TYR A 141 1.95 25.07 -8.44
CA TYR A 141 1.00 25.97 -9.11
C TYR A 141 0.26 26.85 -8.10
N PRO A 142 0.09 28.15 -8.36
CA PRO A 142 -0.69 29.03 -7.50
C PRO A 142 -2.21 28.72 -7.60
N LYS A 143 -2.96 28.97 -6.52
CA LYS A 143 -4.40 28.67 -6.42
C LYS A 143 -5.27 29.67 -7.19
N GLU A 144 -4.86 30.94 -7.24
CA GLU A 144 -5.69 32.06 -7.73
C GLU A 144 -5.27 32.55 -9.13
N MET A 145 -4.08 32.21 -9.59
CA MET A 145 -3.49 32.72 -10.83
C MET A 145 -3.11 31.58 -11.77
N LYS A 146 -3.04 31.87 -13.07
CA LYS A 146 -2.46 30.94 -14.05
C LYS A 146 -0.95 31.18 -14.13
N GLY A 147 -0.16 30.16 -13.83
CA GLY A 147 1.29 30.22 -13.88
C GLY A 147 1.94 29.10 -13.07
N GLY A 148 3.26 29.10 -13.00
CA GLY A 148 4.05 28.28 -12.09
C GLY A 148 4.61 29.11 -10.95
N LEU A 149 4.83 28.48 -9.80
CA LEU A 149 5.62 28.99 -8.69
C LEU A 149 7.08 28.60 -8.90
N PHE A 150 7.96 29.59 -8.83
CA PHE A 150 9.38 29.44 -9.10
C PHE A 150 10.22 30.00 -7.96
N TYR A 151 11.08 29.16 -7.40
CA TYR A 151 11.99 29.47 -6.31
C TYR A 151 13.41 29.72 -6.81
N ARG A 152 14.08 30.73 -6.27
CA ARG A 152 15.51 30.91 -6.42
C ARG A 152 16.23 30.76 -5.07
N PRO A 153 17.24 29.87 -4.97
CA PRO A 153 18.06 29.72 -3.76
C PRO A 153 18.80 31.01 -3.34
N GLU A 154 19.35 31.77 -4.29
CA GLU A 154 20.11 33.00 -4.04
C GLU A 154 19.26 34.10 -3.39
N ASP A 155 18.03 34.29 -3.87
CA ASP A 155 17.13 35.34 -3.39
C ASP A 155 16.24 34.87 -2.23
N GLN A 156 16.20 33.57 -1.97
CA GLN A 156 15.23 32.90 -1.09
C GLN A 156 13.76 33.31 -1.34
N LYS A 157 13.43 33.67 -2.59
CA LYS A 157 12.11 34.18 -2.99
C LYS A 157 11.42 33.23 -3.94
N VAL A 158 10.11 33.05 -3.70
CA VAL A 158 9.19 32.37 -4.61
C VAL A 158 8.42 33.42 -5.39
N ILE A 159 8.45 33.32 -6.72
CA ILE A 159 7.69 34.20 -7.63
C ILE A 159 6.67 33.39 -8.43
N VAL A 160 5.62 34.06 -8.88
CA VAL A 160 4.67 33.52 -9.85
C VAL A 160 5.06 34.00 -11.24
N SER A 161 5.16 33.10 -12.21
CA SER A 161 5.32 33.48 -13.61
C SER A 161 4.56 32.55 -14.56
N MET A 162 4.06 33.11 -15.66
CA MET A 162 3.40 32.34 -16.72
C MET A 162 4.38 31.97 -17.85
N ASN A 163 5.42 32.79 -18.04
CA ASN A 163 6.38 32.64 -19.13
C ASN A 163 7.64 31.95 -18.62
N ALA A 164 7.59 30.62 -18.59
CA ALA A 164 8.70 29.78 -18.18
C ALA A 164 8.94 28.64 -19.19
N ARG A 165 10.21 28.42 -19.53
CA ARG A 165 10.66 27.27 -20.33
C ARG A 165 11.35 26.26 -19.42
N PHE A 166 10.78 25.07 -19.31
CA PHE A 166 11.27 24.01 -18.43
C PHE A 166 12.44 23.24 -19.08
N LEU A 167 13.45 22.89 -18.30
CA LEU A 167 14.61 22.11 -18.72
C LEU A 167 14.46 20.63 -18.30
N GLU A 168 13.31 20.02 -18.61
CA GLU A 168 12.98 18.66 -18.14
C GLU A 168 13.89 17.57 -18.72
N GLU A 169 14.32 17.71 -19.98
CA GLU A 169 15.17 16.73 -20.66
C GLU A 169 16.54 16.63 -19.97
N ASP A 170 17.19 17.78 -19.76
CA ASP A 170 18.47 17.87 -19.06
C ASP A 170 18.34 17.38 -17.61
N TYR A 171 17.22 17.73 -16.95
CA TYR A 171 16.96 17.33 -15.58
C TYR A 171 16.84 15.82 -15.40
N VAL A 172 16.25 15.11 -16.37
CA VAL A 172 16.13 13.65 -16.32
C VAL A 172 17.46 12.97 -16.65
N LEU A 173 18.23 13.50 -17.61
CA LEU A 173 19.50 12.93 -18.04
C LEU A 173 20.62 13.08 -17.00
N ASP A 174 20.70 14.24 -16.34
CA ASP A 174 21.74 14.55 -15.37
C ASP A 174 21.37 14.17 -13.93
N HIS A 175 20.20 13.56 -13.72
CA HIS A 175 19.74 13.22 -12.39
C HIS A 175 20.63 12.16 -11.74
N LYS A 176 21.44 12.58 -10.77
CA LYS A 176 22.13 11.66 -9.85
C LYS A 176 21.19 11.35 -8.70
N PRO A 177 20.79 10.08 -8.50
CA PRO A 177 19.93 9.72 -7.38
C PRO A 177 20.65 10.05 -6.08
N SER A 178 20.10 10.99 -5.31
CA SER A 178 20.58 11.24 -3.95
C SER A 178 20.13 10.07 -3.08
N SER A 179 20.96 9.03 -3.01
CA SER A 179 20.75 7.91 -2.10
C SER A 179 20.88 8.42 -0.66
N ARG A 180 19.84 8.15 0.17
CA ARG A 180 19.66 8.53 1.59
C ARG A 180 18.96 9.87 1.85
N HIS A 181 17.64 9.88 1.73
CA HIS A 181 16.82 10.39 2.83
C HIS A 181 15.96 9.25 3.36
N VAL A 182 16.60 8.31 4.08
CA VAL A 182 15.89 7.56 5.12
C VAL A 182 15.67 8.60 6.23
N LEU A 183 14.59 9.37 6.13
CA LEU A 183 14.10 10.13 7.26
C LEU A 183 13.69 9.07 8.28
N GLU A 184 14.59 8.86 9.23
CA GLU A 184 14.40 8.03 10.41
C GLU A 184 12.98 8.27 10.91
N GLU A 185 12.21 7.18 10.98
CA GLU A 185 10.83 7.22 11.43
C GLU A 185 10.75 8.10 12.67
N LEU A 186 9.87 9.11 12.65
CA LEU A 186 9.46 9.82 13.86
C LEU A 186 8.82 8.82 14.82
N LYS A 187 9.64 8.03 15.51
CA LYS A 187 9.33 7.40 16.78
C LYS A 187 9.28 8.54 17.79
N GLY A 188 8.07 9.10 17.94
CA GLY A 188 7.63 9.90 19.07
C GLY A 188 8.67 10.82 19.71
N VAL A 189 8.98 11.96 19.06
CA VAL A 189 9.50 13.10 19.81
C VAL A 189 8.30 13.80 20.42
N SER A 190 8.06 13.51 21.70
CA SER A 190 7.25 14.37 22.56
C SER A 190 7.96 15.71 22.63
N THR A 191 7.39 16.72 21.97
CA THR A 191 7.84 18.11 22.08
C THR A 191 7.60 18.55 23.52
N SER A 192 8.63 18.43 24.37
CA SER A 192 8.64 19.07 25.67
C SER A 192 8.92 20.55 25.45
N ILE A 193 7.88 21.35 25.63
CA ILE A 193 8.01 22.79 25.86
C ILE A 193 8.75 22.94 27.20
N PRO A 194 9.84 23.73 27.30
CA PRO A 194 10.53 23.95 28.56
C PRO A 194 9.65 24.81 29.47
N SER A 195 9.01 24.16 30.45
CA SER A 195 8.32 24.86 31.54
C SER A 195 9.35 25.32 32.57
N ALA A 196 9.49 26.63 32.69
CA ALA A 196 10.34 27.26 33.69
C ALA A 196 9.82 27.00 35.12
N LEU A 197 10.79 26.79 36.02
CA LEU A 197 10.78 26.89 37.48
C LEU A 197 9.42 27.07 38.18
N VAL A 198 8.99 26.05 38.94
CA VAL A 198 8.53 26.19 40.34
C VAL A 198 8.85 24.89 41.10
N THR A 199 9.65 24.96 42.16
CA THR A 199 9.92 23.87 43.14
C THR A 199 9.00 24.04 44.37
N PRO A 200 8.94 23.10 45.33
CA PRO A 200 7.77 22.25 45.58
C PRO A 200 7.11 22.54 46.95
N GLN A 201 5.88 22.07 47.16
CA GLN A 201 5.41 21.79 48.53
C GLN A 201 4.71 20.44 48.64
N SER A 202 5.19 19.72 49.65
CA SER A 202 4.88 18.38 50.10
C SER A 202 3.51 18.30 50.76
N THR A 203 2.74 17.24 50.48
CA THR A 203 2.05 16.51 51.56
C THR A 203 1.88 15.04 51.16
N ALA A 204 2.40 14.17 52.02
CA ALA A 204 2.39 12.73 51.90
C ALA A 204 1.08 12.13 52.41
N THR A 205 0.58 11.08 51.75
CA THR A 205 -0.09 9.97 52.43
C THR A 205 0.21 8.66 51.70
N ARG A 206 0.79 7.71 52.44
CA ARG A 206 1.15 6.35 52.03
C ARG A 206 -0.01 5.39 52.30
N ILE A 207 -0.32 4.48 51.39
CA ILE A 207 -0.90 3.14 51.63
C ILE A 207 -0.35 2.24 50.50
N ALA A 208 0.75 1.50 50.74
CA ALA A 208 0.86 0.10 51.19
C ALA A 208 0.77 -0.93 50.05
N ASP A 209 1.82 -1.75 49.98
CA ASP A 209 2.18 -2.76 48.97
C ASP A 209 1.17 -3.92 48.84
N ASP A 210 1.00 -4.43 47.62
CA ASP A 210 0.64 -5.83 47.38
C ASP A 210 1.35 -6.38 46.12
N ALA A 211 1.76 -7.64 46.20
CA ALA A 211 2.75 -8.33 45.36
C ALA A 211 2.26 -8.69 43.93
N PRO A 212 3.15 -9.03 42.98
CA PRO A 212 2.80 -9.16 41.56
C PRO A 212 2.09 -10.48 41.24
N LYS A 213 0.89 -10.41 40.65
CA LYS A 213 0.19 -11.57 40.07
C LYS A 213 0.77 -11.91 38.69
N GLN A 214 1.16 -13.16 38.50
CA GLN A 214 1.55 -13.74 37.21
C GLN A 214 0.43 -13.60 36.17
N VAL A 215 0.71 -12.94 35.05
CA VAL A 215 -0.21 -12.82 33.91
C VAL A 215 -0.01 -14.03 32.99
N VAL A 216 -0.97 -14.95 33.02
CA VAL A 216 -1.07 -16.03 32.01
C VAL A 216 -1.47 -15.38 30.67
N PRO A 217 -0.79 -15.65 29.54
CA PRO A 217 -1.17 -15.04 28.26
C PRO A 217 -2.54 -15.56 27.82
N ARG A 218 -3.54 -14.67 27.77
CA ARG A 218 -4.85 -14.95 27.17
C ARG A 218 -4.67 -15.24 25.68
N ARG A 219 -4.75 -16.52 25.29
CA ARG A 219 -5.02 -16.89 23.89
C ARG A 219 -6.41 -16.38 23.53
N SER A 220 -6.50 -15.33 22.72
CA SER A 220 -7.78 -14.92 22.11
C SER A 220 -8.24 -16.01 21.13
N GLY A 221 -9.36 -16.65 21.41
CA GLY A 221 -10.10 -17.45 20.43
C GLY A 221 -10.61 -16.53 19.32
N ARG A 222 -9.87 -16.40 18.23
CA ARG A 222 -10.24 -15.56 17.09
C ARG A 222 -11.30 -16.29 16.27
N VAL A 223 -12.54 -15.82 16.30
CA VAL A 223 -13.55 -16.20 15.30
C VAL A 223 -13.21 -15.45 14.01
N VAL A 224 -12.84 -16.20 12.97
CA VAL A 224 -12.59 -15.65 11.64
C VAL A 224 -13.93 -15.23 11.03
N ARG A 225 -14.15 -13.93 10.85
CA ARG A 225 -15.23 -13.40 10.00
C ARG A 225 -14.64 -12.92 8.68
N GLN A 226 -15.21 -13.39 7.57
CA GLN A 226 -14.83 -12.90 6.24
C GLN A 226 -15.31 -11.45 6.04
N PRO A 227 -14.58 -10.63 5.27
CA PRO A 227 -14.96 -9.24 5.03
C PRO A 227 -16.24 -9.17 4.17
N GLU A 228 -17.19 -8.35 4.61
CA GLU A 228 -18.40 -8.01 3.86
C GLU A 228 -18.04 -7.24 2.58
N ARG A 229 -17.90 -7.96 1.47
CA ARG A 229 -17.67 -7.36 0.15
C ARG A 229 -18.80 -7.61 -0.85
N PHE A 230 -19.98 -7.97 -0.36
CA PHE A 230 -21.18 -8.08 -1.19
C PHE A 230 -22.41 -7.74 -0.34
N MET A 231 -22.68 -6.44 -0.18
CA MET A 231 -24.00 -5.97 0.21
C MET A 231 -24.24 -4.66 -0.55
N GLY A 232 -24.95 -4.74 -1.70
CA GLY A 232 -25.26 -3.53 -2.47
C GLY A 232 -25.50 -3.63 -3.98
N LEU A 233 -25.77 -4.80 -4.58
CA LEU A 233 -26.52 -4.85 -5.84
C LEU A 233 -27.89 -5.47 -5.53
N GLY A 234 -28.85 -4.59 -5.24
CA GLY A 234 -30.25 -4.97 -5.11
C GLY A 234 -30.85 -5.22 -6.49
N GLN A 235 -31.66 -6.27 -6.56
CA GLN A 235 -32.57 -6.67 -7.65
C GLN A 235 -31.99 -7.59 -8.76
N SER A 236 -31.67 -8.84 -8.38
CA SER A 236 -32.21 -10.07 -9.00
C SER A 236 -31.55 -11.31 -8.36
N PHE A 237 -31.92 -11.63 -7.13
CA PHE A 237 -31.72 -12.98 -6.61
C PHE A 237 -33.01 -13.75 -6.89
N GLU A 238 -33.07 -14.40 -8.05
CA GLU A 238 -33.77 -15.68 -8.09
C GLU A 238 -32.98 -16.63 -7.17
N ASP A 239 -33.69 -17.33 -6.30
CA ASP A 239 -33.16 -18.21 -5.27
C ASP A 239 -32.11 -19.18 -5.85
N ILE A 240 -30.82 -18.87 -5.61
CA ILE A 240 -29.73 -19.80 -5.89
C ILE A 240 -29.85 -20.91 -4.84
N PRO A 241 -30.04 -22.19 -5.22
CA PRO A 241 -30.13 -23.28 -4.26
C PRO A 241 -28.85 -23.33 -3.42
N ASP A 242 -29.03 -23.38 -2.10
CA ASP A 242 -28.01 -23.47 -1.05
C ASP A 242 -27.26 -24.83 -1.03
N VAL A 243 -26.90 -25.33 -2.21
CA VAL A 243 -26.17 -26.59 -2.44
C VAL A 243 -24.89 -26.31 -3.23
N LEU A 244 -24.14 -25.30 -2.81
CA LEU A 244 -22.74 -25.19 -3.20
C LEU A 244 -21.93 -25.98 -2.18
N GLU A 245 -21.66 -27.25 -2.46
CA GLU A 245 -20.67 -28.04 -1.71
C GLU A 245 -19.40 -27.18 -1.55
N SER A 246 -18.87 -27.08 -0.33
CA SER A 246 -17.66 -26.32 -0.01
C SER A 246 -16.39 -27.05 -0.47
N ASP A 247 -15.31 -26.32 -0.76
CA ASP A 247 -14.03 -26.95 -1.12
C ASP A 247 -13.45 -27.69 0.11
N PRO A 248 -12.87 -28.89 -0.05
CA PRO A 248 -12.35 -29.66 1.08
C PRO A 248 -11.17 -28.95 1.74
N TRP A 249 -11.07 -29.03 3.06
CA TRP A 249 -10.01 -28.38 3.83
C TRP A 249 -8.85 -29.33 4.16
N THR A 250 -9.11 -30.64 4.13
CA THR A 250 -8.16 -31.69 4.49
C THR A 250 -8.10 -32.78 3.43
N TYR A 251 -7.00 -33.54 3.41
CA TYR A 251 -6.82 -34.70 2.54
C TYR A 251 -7.93 -35.74 2.73
N ASN A 252 -8.26 -36.05 3.98
CA ASN A 252 -9.31 -37.00 4.32
C ASN A 252 -10.71 -36.55 3.89
N GLU A 253 -10.99 -35.25 3.92
CA GLU A 253 -12.23 -34.71 3.37
C GLU A 253 -12.24 -34.82 1.85
N ALA A 254 -11.16 -34.42 1.16
CA ALA A 254 -11.05 -34.49 -0.29
C ALA A 254 -11.29 -35.90 -0.84
N LEU A 255 -10.88 -36.94 -0.10
CA LEU A 255 -11.09 -38.34 -0.45
C LEU A 255 -12.49 -38.88 -0.16
N LYS A 256 -13.28 -38.21 0.68
CA LYS A 256 -14.66 -38.63 1.03
C LYS A 256 -15.70 -38.08 0.05
N TYR A 257 -15.39 -36.99 -0.65
CA TYR A 257 -16.32 -36.38 -1.61
C TYR A 257 -16.47 -37.22 -2.89
N ARG A 258 -17.58 -36.99 -3.61
CA ARG A 258 -17.83 -37.60 -4.94
C ARG A 258 -16.72 -37.27 -5.94
N ASP A 259 -16.09 -36.11 -5.77
CA ASP A 259 -15.01 -35.61 -6.62
C ASP A 259 -13.61 -36.16 -6.25
N ALA A 260 -13.52 -37.17 -5.36
CA ALA A 260 -12.25 -37.68 -4.84
C ALA A 260 -11.25 -38.08 -5.94
N GLU A 261 -11.71 -38.71 -7.02
CA GLU A 261 -10.86 -39.11 -8.15
C GLU A 261 -10.23 -37.90 -8.85
N SER A 262 -11.01 -36.83 -9.02
CA SER A 262 -10.52 -35.58 -9.63
C SER A 262 -9.49 -34.89 -8.74
N TRP A 263 -9.70 -34.88 -7.43
CA TRP A 263 -8.71 -34.36 -6.47
C TRP A 263 -7.43 -35.18 -6.44
N GLN A 264 -7.52 -36.52 -6.49
CA GLN A 264 -6.37 -37.40 -6.57
C GLN A 264 -5.55 -37.19 -7.85
N LYS A 265 -6.22 -37.03 -8.99
CA LYS A 265 -5.55 -36.74 -10.27
C LYS A 265 -4.80 -35.41 -10.21
N ALA A 266 -5.42 -34.38 -9.62
CA ALA A 266 -4.77 -33.09 -9.42
C ALA A 266 -3.57 -33.17 -8.45
N MET A 267 -3.67 -33.95 -7.37
CA MET A 267 -2.54 -34.15 -6.44
C MET A 267 -1.38 -34.88 -7.12
N LYS A 268 -1.66 -35.96 -7.88
CA LYS A 268 -0.64 -36.68 -8.67
C LYS A 268 0.09 -35.77 -9.65
N SER A 269 -0.64 -34.93 -10.39
CA SER A 269 -0.05 -34.00 -11.36
C SER A 269 0.86 -32.97 -10.70
N GLU A 270 0.51 -32.50 -9.50
CA GLU A 270 1.34 -31.56 -8.74
C GLU A 270 2.67 -32.21 -8.33
N ILE A 271 2.62 -33.43 -7.75
CA ILE A 271 3.82 -34.17 -7.36
C ILE A 271 4.68 -34.53 -8.57
N GLU A 272 4.08 -35.01 -9.66
CA GLU A 272 4.79 -35.33 -10.90
C GLU A 272 5.49 -34.09 -11.50
N SER A 273 4.87 -32.92 -11.37
CA SER A 273 5.50 -31.66 -11.80
C SER A 273 6.72 -31.31 -10.93
N MET A 274 6.70 -31.63 -9.65
CA MET A 274 7.82 -31.39 -8.73
C MET A 274 8.96 -32.40 -8.97
N ASP A 275 8.62 -33.66 -9.27
CA ASP A 275 9.57 -34.70 -9.64
C ASP A 275 10.26 -34.40 -10.98
N THR A 276 9.49 -34.01 -12.00
CA THR A 276 10.02 -33.63 -13.32
C THR A 276 10.98 -32.45 -13.24
N ASN A 277 10.72 -31.50 -12.35
CA ASN A 277 11.57 -30.31 -12.15
C ASN A 277 12.67 -30.54 -11.08
N GLN A 278 12.80 -31.75 -10.53
CA GLN A 278 13.82 -32.11 -9.54
C GLN A 278 13.87 -31.13 -8.36
N VAL A 279 12.70 -30.78 -7.82
CA VAL A 279 12.56 -29.70 -6.82
C VAL A 279 13.08 -30.11 -5.43
N TRP A 280 13.11 -31.40 -5.13
CA TRP A 280 13.55 -31.91 -3.83
C TRP A 280 14.24 -33.28 -3.96
N ASP A 281 15.04 -33.60 -2.96
CA ASP A 281 15.60 -34.93 -2.73
C ASP A 281 15.11 -35.49 -1.39
N LEU A 282 14.81 -36.79 -1.35
CA LEU A 282 14.38 -37.46 -0.13
C LEU A 282 15.61 -37.85 0.70
N VAL A 283 15.77 -37.22 1.87
CA VAL A 283 16.96 -37.33 2.73
C VAL A 283 16.60 -37.49 4.20
N GLU A 284 17.48 -38.14 4.99
CA GLU A 284 17.33 -38.16 6.45
C GLU A 284 17.59 -36.75 7.00
N PRO A 285 16.71 -36.21 7.86
CA PRO A 285 16.93 -34.88 8.41
C PRO A 285 18.21 -34.86 9.27
N PRO A 286 19.12 -33.89 9.07
CA PRO A 286 20.33 -33.77 9.88
C PRO A 286 19.99 -33.59 11.36
N SER A 287 20.86 -34.08 12.24
CA SER A 287 20.66 -33.99 13.68
C SER A 287 20.53 -32.53 14.14
N GLY A 288 19.35 -32.17 14.66
CA GLY A 288 19.06 -30.83 15.18
C GLY A 288 18.23 -29.93 14.25
N VAL A 289 17.93 -30.37 13.02
CA VAL A 289 17.08 -29.61 12.10
C VAL A 289 15.60 -29.94 12.31
N ARG A 290 14.77 -28.91 12.36
CA ARG A 290 13.32 -29.05 12.52
C ARG A 290 12.64 -29.01 11.15
N ALA A 291 12.24 -30.16 10.64
CA ALA A 291 11.51 -30.26 9.38
C ALA A 291 10.17 -29.47 9.41
N ILE A 292 9.89 -28.76 8.33
CA ILE A 292 8.67 -27.98 8.14
C ILE A 292 7.54 -28.92 7.73
N GLY A 293 6.38 -28.81 8.37
CA GLY A 293 5.22 -29.58 7.94
C GLY A 293 4.64 -29.07 6.62
N CYS A 294 3.95 -29.91 5.86
CA CYS A 294 3.24 -29.50 4.65
C CYS A 294 1.71 -29.65 4.79
N LYS A 295 0.97 -29.12 3.82
CA LYS A 295 -0.49 -29.27 3.71
C LYS A 295 -0.94 -29.16 2.25
N TRP A 296 -1.98 -29.92 1.90
CA TRP A 296 -2.72 -29.76 0.66
C TRP A 296 -3.74 -28.62 0.70
N VAL A 297 -3.75 -27.80 -0.35
CA VAL A 297 -4.75 -26.75 -0.59
C VAL A 297 -5.54 -27.09 -1.84
N TYR A 298 -6.86 -27.18 -1.70
CA TYR A 298 -7.78 -27.58 -2.77
C TYR A 298 -8.59 -26.39 -3.27
N LYS A 299 -8.74 -26.28 -4.59
CA LYS A 299 -9.59 -25.26 -5.21
C LYS A 299 -10.27 -25.78 -6.47
N ARG A 300 -11.60 -25.65 -6.51
CA ARG A 300 -12.36 -25.83 -7.76
C ARG A 300 -12.31 -24.53 -8.56
N LYS A 301 -11.84 -24.63 -9.81
CA LYS A 301 -11.99 -23.56 -10.80
C LYS A 301 -13.32 -23.77 -11.51
N ARG A 302 -14.15 -22.73 -11.47
CA ARG A 302 -15.46 -22.71 -12.13
C ARG A 302 -15.43 -21.65 -13.22
N GLU A 303 -16.05 -21.96 -14.35
CA GLU A 303 -16.28 -21.03 -15.44
C GLU A 303 -17.41 -20.03 -15.10
N ALA A 304 -17.66 -19.08 -16.00
CA ALA A 304 -18.71 -18.07 -15.85
C ALA A 304 -20.14 -18.68 -15.81
N ASP A 305 -20.30 -19.91 -16.34
CA ASP A 305 -21.52 -20.71 -16.33
C ASP A 305 -21.71 -21.53 -15.03
N TRP A 306 -20.82 -21.33 -14.04
CA TRP A 306 -20.78 -22.05 -12.76
C TRP A 306 -20.43 -23.54 -12.84
N LYS A 307 -20.09 -24.06 -14.02
CA LYS A 307 -19.62 -25.44 -14.18
C LYS A 307 -18.18 -25.57 -13.68
N VAL A 308 -17.89 -26.68 -13.01
CA VAL A 308 -16.50 -26.97 -12.57
C VAL A 308 -15.68 -27.40 -13.79
N GLU A 309 -14.68 -26.60 -14.13
CA GLU A 309 -13.80 -26.82 -15.28
C GLU A 309 -12.55 -27.61 -14.87
N THR A 310 -11.94 -27.24 -13.74
CA THR A 310 -10.71 -27.90 -13.27
C THR A 310 -10.59 -27.94 -11.76
N PHE A 311 -10.06 -29.06 -11.28
CA PHE A 311 -9.66 -29.22 -9.89
C PHE A 311 -8.18 -28.88 -9.75
N LYS A 312 -7.85 -28.00 -8.79
CA LYS A 312 -6.45 -27.64 -8.48
C LYS A 312 -6.11 -28.05 -7.06
N SER A 313 -5.10 -28.89 -6.93
CA SER A 313 -4.48 -29.27 -5.66
C SER A 313 -3.07 -28.68 -5.64
N ARG A 314 -2.70 -28.01 -4.55
CA ARG A 314 -1.33 -27.49 -4.36
C ARG A 314 -0.75 -27.99 -3.06
N LEU A 315 0.51 -28.39 -3.11
CA LEU A 315 1.27 -28.71 -1.91
C LEU A 315 1.90 -27.43 -1.37
N VAL A 316 1.67 -27.14 -0.09
CA VAL A 316 2.13 -25.89 0.55
C VAL A 316 2.88 -26.21 1.83
N ALA A 317 4.10 -25.71 1.95
CA ALA A 317 4.88 -25.76 3.18
C ALA A 317 4.29 -24.83 4.26
N LYS A 318 4.28 -25.27 5.51
CA LYS A 318 3.76 -24.52 6.67
C LYS A 318 4.80 -23.50 7.17
N GLY A 319 5.12 -22.52 6.32
CA GLY A 319 6.13 -21.49 6.61
C GLY A 319 5.88 -20.65 7.87
N TYR A 320 4.64 -20.60 8.39
CA TYR A 320 4.34 -19.94 9.68
C TYR A 320 5.07 -20.57 10.89
N THR A 321 5.71 -21.72 10.70
CA THR A 321 6.54 -22.37 11.72
C THR A 321 7.96 -21.81 11.77
N GLN A 322 8.41 -21.07 10.75
CA GLN A 322 9.75 -20.49 10.64
C GLN A 322 9.89 -19.18 11.44
N LYS A 323 11.11 -18.87 11.88
CA LYS A 323 11.48 -17.66 12.62
C LYS A 323 12.47 -16.80 11.81
N GLU A 324 12.14 -15.51 11.70
CA GLU A 324 13.00 -14.48 11.13
C GLU A 324 14.34 -14.42 11.86
N GLY A 325 15.46 -14.37 11.11
CA GLY A 325 16.82 -14.33 11.63
C GLY A 325 17.40 -15.67 12.10
N ILE A 326 16.63 -16.76 11.99
CA ILE A 326 17.10 -18.13 12.26
C ILE A 326 16.88 -19.00 11.03
N ASP A 327 15.64 -19.00 10.50
CA ASP A 327 15.21 -19.86 9.41
C ASP A 327 15.14 -19.14 8.06
N TYR A 328 15.15 -17.80 8.05
CA TYR A 328 15.22 -16.95 6.85
C TYR A 328 15.68 -15.54 7.22
N GLU A 329 16.35 -14.85 6.29
CA GLU A 329 16.77 -13.45 6.45
C GLU A 329 15.78 -12.46 5.80
N GLU A 330 15.23 -12.80 4.64
CA GLU A 330 14.28 -11.96 3.90
C GLU A 330 13.05 -12.76 3.46
N THR A 331 11.90 -12.08 3.37
CA THR A 331 10.63 -12.67 2.85
C THR A 331 10.25 -12.11 1.48
N PHE A 332 11.19 -11.43 0.83
CA PHE A 332 10.91 -10.71 -0.41
C PHE A 332 10.81 -11.67 -1.59
N SER A 333 9.65 -11.71 -2.24
CA SER A 333 9.50 -12.37 -3.54
C SER A 333 9.71 -11.33 -4.65
N PRO A 334 10.53 -11.61 -5.67
CA PRO A 334 10.75 -10.69 -6.80
C PRO A 334 9.51 -10.63 -7.69
N VAL A 335 8.49 -9.90 -7.25
CA VAL A 335 7.28 -9.65 -8.03
C VAL A 335 7.42 -8.33 -8.75
N ALA A 336 7.30 -8.36 -10.08
CA ALA A 336 7.31 -7.16 -10.90
C ALA A 336 6.22 -6.18 -10.41
N MET A 337 6.63 -4.95 -10.07
CA MET A 337 5.68 -3.92 -9.68
C MET A 337 4.79 -3.54 -10.86
N LEU A 338 3.50 -3.39 -10.62
CA LEU A 338 2.54 -2.97 -11.65
C LEU A 338 2.94 -1.61 -12.27
N LYS A 339 3.62 -0.74 -11.51
CA LYS A 339 4.17 0.52 -12.01
C LYS A 339 5.22 0.27 -13.10
N SER A 340 6.16 -0.63 -12.88
CA SER A 340 7.20 -1.00 -13.84
C SER A 340 6.60 -1.61 -15.11
N ILE A 341 5.62 -2.52 -14.96
CA ILE A 341 4.90 -3.10 -16.11
C ILE A 341 4.20 -2.00 -16.92
N ARG A 342 3.51 -1.05 -16.25
CA ARG A 342 2.86 0.07 -16.94
C ARG A 342 3.83 0.99 -17.66
N ILE A 343 4.99 1.26 -17.07
CA ILE A 343 6.04 2.05 -17.73
C ILE A 343 6.51 1.32 -18.99
N LEU A 344 6.80 0.02 -18.90
CA LEU A 344 7.20 -0.80 -20.05
C LEU A 344 6.15 -0.77 -21.17
N LEU A 345 4.87 -0.94 -20.82
CA LEU A 345 3.77 -0.83 -21.80
C LEU A 345 3.68 0.58 -22.42
N THR A 346 3.94 1.62 -21.62
CA THR A 346 3.91 3.02 -22.10
C THR A 346 5.06 3.29 -23.08
N VAL A 347 6.26 2.79 -22.78
CA VAL A 347 7.43 2.89 -23.68
C VAL A 347 7.17 2.13 -24.97
N ALA A 348 6.67 0.90 -24.88
CA ALA A 348 6.34 0.09 -26.06
C ALA A 348 5.31 0.78 -26.95
N ALA A 349 4.26 1.37 -26.37
CA ALA A 349 3.27 2.12 -27.12
C ALA A 349 3.82 3.42 -27.74
N HIS A 350 4.77 4.09 -27.08
CA HIS A 350 5.39 5.32 -27.60
C HIS A 350 6.36 5.04 -28.75
N MET A 351 7.10 3.93 -28.67
CA MET A 351 8.13 3.54 -29.64
C MET A 351 7.60 2.59 -30.72
N ASP A 352 6.30 2.29 -30.72
CA ASP A 352 5.63 1.36 -31.64
C ASP A 352 6.26 -0.05 -31.62
N TYR A 353 6.47 -0.60 -30.42
CA TYR A 353 7.04 -1.93 -30.22
C TYR A 353 5.97 -3.00 -30.03
N GLU A 354 6.22 -4.18 -30.60
CA GLU A 354 5.43 -5.39 -30.35
C GLU A 354 5.82 -6.03 -29.02
N ILE A 355 4.82 -6.41 -28.22
CA ILE A 355 5.02 -7.10 -26.94
C ILE A 355 4.57 -8.54 -27.07
N TRP A 356 5.49 -9.46 -26.79
CA TRP A 356 5.22 -10.89 -26.68
C TRP A 356 5.08 -11.27 -25.22
N GLN A 357 3.95 -11.89 -24.86
CA GLN A 357 3.68 -12.37 -23.51
C GLN A 357 3.67 -13.90 -23.49
N MET A 358 4.35 -14.49 -22.50
CA MET A 358 4.27 -15.91 -22.19
C MET A 358 3.92 -16.10 -20.70
N ASP A 359 3.07 -17.09 -20.41
CA ASP A 359 2.79 -17.54 -19.05
C ASP A 359 3.55 -18.85 -18.82
N VAL A 360 4.48 -18.83 -17.86
CA VAL A 360 5.29 -20.01 -17.53
C VAL A 360 4.54 -20.81 -16.48
N LYS A 361 4.14 -22.03 -16.83
CA LYS A 361 3.60 -22.98 -15.86
C LYS A 361 4.65 -23.26 -14.80
N THR A 362 4.21 -23.39 -13.55
CA THR A 362 5.08 -23.73 -12.40
C THR A 362 6.31 -22.83 -12.26
N ALA A 363 6.19 -21.52 -12.54
CA ALA A 363 7.30 -20.57 -12.45
C ALA A 363 8.00 -20.58 -11.07
N PHE A 364 7.27 -20.83 -9.99
CA PHE A 364 7.84 -20.92 -8.63
C PHE A 364 8.84 -22.09 -8.46
N LEU A 365 8.73 -23.15 -9.25
CA LEU A 365 9.63 -24.30 -9.17
C LEU A 365 10.99 -24.05 -9.84
N ASN A 366 11.12 -22.95 -10.60
CA ASN A 366 12.36 -22.57 -11.27
C ASN A 366 13.18 -21.55 -10.46
N GLY A 367 12.73 -21.19 -9.26
CA GLY A 367 13.50 -20.30 -8.38
C GLY A 367 14.63 -21.06 -7.71
N ASN A 368 15.84 -20.51 -7.75
CA ASN A 368 16.94 -21.02 -6.94
C ASN A 368 16.73 -20.58 -5.49
N LEU A 369 16.98 -21.51 -4.57
CA LEU A 369 16.98 -21.24 -3.13
C LEU A 369 18.41 -21.44 -2.64
N ASP A 370 18.96 -20.44 -1.96
CA ASP A 370 20.32 -20.51 -1.39
C ASP A 370 20.36 -21.29 -0.07
N GLU A 371 19.20 -21.51 0.55
CA GLU A 371 19.02 -22.10 1.88
C GLU A 371 18.50 -23.54 1.78
N ASP A 372 19.03 -24.44 2.59
CA ASP A 372 18.52 -25.81 2.70
C ASP A 372 17.25 -25.86 3.56
N ILE A 373 16.11 -26.18 2.93
CA ILE A 373 14.83 -26.34 3.62
C ILE A 373 14.43 -27.82 3.66
N TYR A 374 14.22 -28.32 4.88
CA TYR A 374 13.73 -29.68 5.11
C TYR A 374 12.22 -29.65 5.35
N MET A 375 11.48 -30.47 4.61
CA MET A 375 10.03 -30.58 4.70
C MET A 375 9.61 -32.03 4.96
N GLN A 376 8.61 -32.23 5.81
CA GLN A 376 8.03 -33.55 6.05
C GLN A 376 7.28 -34.06 4.82
N GLN A 377 7.34 -35.38 4.58
CA GLN A 377 6.58 -36.03 3.52
C GLN A 377 5.07 -35.74 3.60
N GLN A 378 4.47 -35.53 2.43
CA GLN A 378 3.05 -35.23 2.29
C GLN A 378 2.13 -36.40 2.65
N GLU A 379 1.01 -36.06 3.29
CA GLU A 379 -0.08 -36.99 3.54
C GLU A 379 -0.60 -37.58 2.22
N GLY A 380 -0.65 -38.92 2.13
CA GLY A 380 -1.15 -39.66 0.97
C GLY A 380 -0.11 -40.07 -0.08
N PHE A 381 1.11 -39.52 -0.03
CA PHE A 381 2.21 -39.88 -0.94
C PHE A 381 3.53 -40.13 -0.18
N ILE A 382 3.45 -40.85 0.94
CA ILE A 382 4.62 -41.25 1.72
C ILE A 382 5.27 -42.46 1.04
N ALA A 383 6.59 -42.42 0.86
CA ALA A 383 7.36 -43.54 0.31
C ALA A 383 7.35 -44.72 1.31
N LYS A 384 6.76 -45.85 0.88
CA LYS A 384 6.67 -47.06 1.73
C LYS A 384 8.06 -47.57 2.08
N GLY A 385 8.36 -47.68 3.39
CA GLY A 385 9.66 -48.10 3.91
C GLY A 385 10.65 -46.98 4.16
N GLN A 386 10.26 -45.74 3.91
CA GLN A 386 11.04 -44.52 4.12
C GLN A 386 10.23 -43.47 4.88
N GLU A 387 9.32 -43.90 5.75
CA GLU A 387 8.38 -43.02 6.46
C GLU A 387 9.07 -42.07 7.46
N HIS A 388 10.33 -42.36 7.80
CA HIS A 388 11.17 -41.54 8.69
C HIS A 388 12.00 -40.47 7.96
N LEU A 389 12.04 -40.52 6.61
CA LEU A 389 12.55 -39.46 5.74
C LEU A 389 11.51 -38.36 5.60
#